data_AF-A0A7M2WWG3-F1
#
_entry.id   AF-A0A7M2WWG3-F1
#
_cell.length_a   1.000
_cell.length_b   1.000
_cell.length_c   1.000
_cell.angle_alpha   90.00
_cell.angle_beta   90.00
_cell.angle_gamma   90.00
#
_symmetry.space_group_name_H-M   'P 1'
#
loop_
_entity.id
_entity.type
_entity.pdbx_description
1 polymer ?
#
loop_
_entity_poly.entity_id
_entity_poly.type
_entity_poly.pdbx_seq_one_letter_code
_entity_poly.pdbx_strand_id
1 'polypeptide(L)'
;MTTIDQKQLGKTLWAIADDLRGAMNADDFRDYMLAFLFLRYLSDNYEAAAKNNLKSDYPDPNAVGNGGKSPLSVWYAKNPSDVALFEKQMRQKVHYVIKPEHLWTRIAHMARTQDGELLHTLQAGFKYIENESFESTFGGLFSEINLGSEKLGRTYEARNAKLCTIIGRIAEGLAEFSTSTDTLGDAYEYLIGQFAAGSGKKAGEFYTPQPISDILSGIVTLDSQEPATGPRKRLESVMDFACGSGSLLLNVRKRMGKTGIGKIYGQENNITTYNLARMNMLLHGVKDTEFEIYHGDTLKNEWDMLREMKKPEDVLFINAAEGFVKGKRQNVLTDAHITRIVETYQHRPKLPVERYARRVAMKEIAENDFNLNISRYVSTAEDEEEIDLAKEHESLVQIDARIRKATAEHNAYLKELGLPLLP
;
A
#
# COMPACT_ATOMS: atom_id res chain seq x y z
N MET A 1 11.90 11.38 -6.58
CA MET A 1 11.97 11.80 -5.16
C MET A 1 12.45 10.63 -4.34
N THR A 2 13.08 10.89 -3.21
CA THR A 2 13.59 9.81 -2.35
C THR A 2 12.43 9.24 -1.51
N THR A 3 12.55 8.01 -1.03
CA THR A 3 11.63 7.39 -0.06
C THR A 3 11.47 8.22 1.23
N ILE A 4 12.35 9.21 1.45
CA ILE A 4 12.31 10.17 2.56
C ILE A 4 11.20 11.20 2.35
N ASP A 5 11.06 11.74 1.13
CA ASP A 5 10.05 12.77 0.83
C ASP A 5 8.62 12.21 0.94
N GLN A 6 8.43 10.93 0.55
CA GLN A 6 7.15 10.22 0.64
C GLN A 6 6.72 10.00 2.10
N LYS A 7 7.64 9.53 2.94
CA LYS A 7 7.40 9.36 4.38
C LYS A 7 7.19 10.70 5.07
N GLN A 8 7.86 11.76 4.62
CA GLN A 8 7.68 13.10 5.16
C GLN A 8 6.30 13.65 4.82
N LEU A 9 5.85 13.54 3.55
CA LEU A 9 4.51 13.93 3.13
C LEU A 9 3.42 13.18 3.90
N GLY A 10 3.55 11.86 3.98
CA GLY A 10 2.63 11.01 4.73
C GLY A 10 2.58 11.38 6.22
N LYS A 11 3.73 11.68 6.85
CA LYS A 11 3.79 12.17 8.23
C LYS A 11 3.16 13.54 8.42
N THR A 12 3.40 14.48 7.50
CA THR A 12 2.78 15.82 7.54
C THR A 12 1.27 15.70 7.45
N LEU A 13 0.75 14.90 6.51
CA LEU A 13 -0.69 14.67 6.35
C LEU A 13 -1.29 13.97 7.57
N TRP A 14 -0.56 13.01 8.16
CA TRP A 14 -0.99 12.36 9.40
C TRP A 14 -1.02 13.33 10.60
N ALA A 15 -0.01 14.19 10.73
CA ALA A 15 0.04 15.20 11.80
C ALA A 15 -1.12 16.20 11.65
N ILE A 16 -1.39 16.66 10.43
CA ILE A 16 -2.56 17.48 10.11
C ILE A 16 -3.85 16.75 10.52
N ALA A 17 -3.94 15.44 10.27
CA ALA A 17 -5.10 14.65 10.66
C ALA A 17 -5.26 14.54 12.18
N ASP A 18 -4.18 14.28 12.91
CA ASP A 18 -4.20 14.23 14.38
C ASP A 18 -4.61 15.57 15.00
N ASP A 19 -4.14 16.69 14.45
CA ASP A 19 -4.47 18.04 14.92
C ASP A 19 -5.92 18.44 14.62
N LEU A 20 -6.46 18.04 13.47
CA LEU A 20 -7.74 18.54 12.97
C LEU A 20 -8.94 17.66 13.28
N ARG A 21 -8.74 16.36 13.52
CA ARG A 21 -9.83 15.41 13.74
C ARG A 21 -10.70 15.77 14.95
N GLY A 22 -10.12 16.38 15.99
CA GLY A 22 -10.86 16.80 17.18
C GLY A 22 -11.70 15.66 17.78
N ALA A 23 -13.03 15.81 17.77
CA ALA A 23 -13.99 14.80 18.25
C ALA A 23 -14.33 13.70 17.22
N MET A 24 -13.85 13.80 15.97
CA MET A 24 -14.01 12.77 14.96
C MET A 24 -13.07 11.60 15.24
N ASN A 25 -13.55 10.38 14.99
CA ASN A 25 -12.68 9.21 15.06
C ASN A 25 -11.72 9.22 13.83
N ALA A 26 -10.65 8.43 13.90
CA ALA A 26 -9.64 8.39 12.84
C ALA A 26 -10.20 7.92 11.49
N ASP A 27 -11.17 6.99 11.52
CA ASP A 27 -11.80 6.43 10.33
C ASP A 27 -12.68 7.46 9.59
N ASP A 28 -13.47 8.26 10.31
CA ASP A 28 -14.27 9.34 9.71
C ASP A 28 -13.36 10.35 9.03
N PHE A 29 -12.27 10.75 9.71
CA PHE A 29 -11.37 11.79 9.20
C PHE A 29 -10.53 11.31 8.00
N ARG A 30 -10.18 10.02 7.97
CA ARG A 30 -9.54 9.37 6.82
C ARG A 30 -10.31 9.63 5.54
N ASP A 31 -11.62 9.43 5.56
CA ASP A 31 -12.42 9.47 4.34
C ASP A 31 -12.44 10.88 3.71
N TYR A 32 -12.45 11.95 4.54
CA TYR A 32 -12.28 13.33 4.04
C TYR A 32 -10.87 13.58 3.48
N MET A 33 -9.83 13.16 4.22
CA MET A 33 -8.43 13.35 3.80
C MET A 33 -8.17 12.71 2.44
N LEU A 34 -8.55 11.44 2.30
CA LEU A 34 -8.32 10.67 1.08
C LEU A 34 -9.09 11.30 -0.10
N ALA A 35 -10.33 11.71 0.11
CA ALA A 35 -11.09 12.38 -0.93
C ALA A 35 -10.54 13.74 -1.38
N PHE A 36 -10.04 14.55 -0.45
CA PHE A 36 -9.45 15.85 -0.79
C PHE A 36 -8.11 15.68 -1.52
N LEU A 37 -7.30 14.69 -1.13
CA LEU A 37 -6.09 14.32 -1.86
C LEU A 37 -6.43 13.83 -3.27
N PHE A 38 -7.50 13.04 -3.40
CA PHE A 38 -7.98 12.57 -4.68
C PHE A 38 -8.48 13.72 -5.58
N LEU A 39 -9.25 14.67 -5.04
CA LEU A 39 -9.67 15.86 -5.76
C LEU A 39 -8.48 16.69 -6.23
N ARG A 40 -7.46 16.87 -5.37
CA ARG A 40 -6.21 17.52 -5.74
C ARG A 40 -5.54 16.79 -6.91
N TYR A 41 -5.37 15.48 -6.80
CA TYR A 41 -4.76 14.67 -7.85
C TYR A 41 -5.46 14.86 -9.21
N LEU A 42 -6.79 14.69 -9.22
CA LEU A 42 -7.56 14.81 -10.46
C LEU A 42 -7.41 16.20 -11.07
N SER A 43 -7.45 17.25 -10.23
CA SER A 43 -7.30 18.66 -10.64
C SER A 43 -5.93 18.94 -11.22
N ASP A 44 -4.86 18.57 -10.51
CA ASP A 44 -3.48 18.83 -10.93
C ASP A 44 -3.16 18.09 -12.23
N ASN A 45 -3.59 16.82 -12.35
CA ASN A 45 -3.41 16.04 -13.57
C ASN A 45 -4.22 16.63 -14.74
N TYR A 46 -5.43 17.12 -14.49
CA TYR A 46 -6.27 17.76 -15.52
C TYR A 46 -5.65 19.08 -16.00
N GLU A 47 -5.20 19.94 -15.09
CA GLU A 47 -4.55 21.22 -15.42
C GLU A 47 -3.23 20.98 -16.17
N ALA A 48 -2.43 19.98 -15.77
CA ALA A 48 -1.21 19.60 -16.48
C ALA A 48 -1.51 19.12 -17.91
N ALA A 49 -2.53 18.28 -18.09
CA ALA A 49 -2.95 17.80 -19.40
C ALA A 49 -3.54 18.94 -20.26
N ALA A 50 -4.33 19.84 -19.66
CA ALA A 50 -4.87 21.02 -20.32
C ALA A 50 -3.75 21.94 -20.82
N LYS A 51 -2.74 22.20 -19.98
CA LYS A 51 -1.54 22.95 -20.35
C LYS A 51 -0.80 22.32 -21.53
N ASN A 52 -0.61 21.01 -21.50
CA ASN A 52 0.04 20.29 -22.59
C ASN A 52 -0.79 20.26 -23.88
N ASN A 53 -2.12 20.27 -23.77
CA ASN A 53 -3.03 20.32 -24.92
C ASN A 53 -3.03 21.72 -25.57
N LEU A 54 -3.24 22.76 -24.76
CA LEU A 54 -3.39 24.15 -25.21
C LEU A 54 -2.04 24.82 -25.55
N LYS A 55 -0.92 24.34 -25.01
CA LYS A 55 0.43 24.84 -25.28
C LYS A 55 0.52 26.38 -25.12
N SER A 56 0.72 27.10 -26.22
CA SER A 56 0.82 28.57 -26.25
C SER A 56 -0.47 29.28 -25.84
N ASP A 57 -1.62 28.61 -26.02
CA ASP A 57 -2.92 29.18 -25.72
C ASP A 57 -3.27 29.04 -24.23
N TYR A 58 -2.49 28.25 -23.48
CA TYR A 58 -2.64 28.11 -22.03
C TYR A 58 -2.18 29.40 -21.34
N PRO A 59 -3.05 30.09 -20.57
CA PRO A 59 -2.68 31.35 -19.95
C PRO A 59 -1.49 31.21 -18.99
N ASP A 60 -0.65 32.24 -18.92
CA ASP A 60 0.51 32.26 -18.03
C ASP A 60 0.05 32.24 -16.56
N PRO A 61 0.43 31.22 -15.76
CA PRO A 61 0.13 31.17 -14.34
C PRO A 61 0.54 32.43 -13.56
N ASN A 62 1.61 33.11 -13.95
CA ASN A 62 2.09 34.32 -13.28
C ASN A 62 1.26 35.57 -13.62
N ALA A 63 0.56 35.55 -14.76
CA ALA A 63 -0.30 36.65 -15.20
C ALA A 63 -1.73 36.53 -14.65
N VAL A 64 -2.12 35.32 -14.23
CA VAL A 64 -3.43 35.02 -13.66
C VAL A 64 -3.33 35.26 -12.15
N GLY A 65 -3.70 36.48 -11.72
CA GLY A 65 -3.54 36.89 -10.32
C GLY A 65 -4.14 35.94 -9.27
N ASN A 66 -3.64 36.04 -8.04
CA ASN A 66 -3.89 35.16 -6.87
C ASN A 66 -5.35 35.10 -6.33
N GLY A 67 -6.36 35.59 -7.06
CA GLY A 67 -7.76 35.65 -6.62
C GLY A 67 -8.57 34.37 -6.84
N GLY A 68 -7.92 33.20 -6.85
CA GLY A 68 -8.59 31.90 -7.00
C GLY A 68 -9.11 31.61 -8.40
N LYS A 69 -8.51 32.24 -9.42
CA LYS A 69 -8.70 31.88 -10.82
C LYS A 69 -7.55 30.98 -11.25
N SER A 70 -7.86 29.83 -11.86
CA SER A 70 -6.83 29.04 -12.52
C SER A 70 -6.58 29.58 -13.92
N PRO A 71 -5.40 29.34 -14.53
CA PRO A 71 -5.18 29.64 -15.94
C PRO A 71 -6.25 29.02 -16.84
N LEU A 72 -6.70 27.82 -16.49
CA LEU A 72 -7.78 27.15 -17.21
C LEU A 72 -9.11 27.91 -17.11
N SER A 73 -9.46 28.48 -15.94
CA SER A 73 -10.69 29.27 -15.81
C SER A 73 -10.67 30.53 -16.66
N VAL A 74 -9.51 31.17 -16.81
CA VAL A 74 -9.32 32.32 -17.71
C VAL A 74 -9.47 31.91 -19.18
N TRP A 75 -8.93 30.75 -19.56
CA TRP A 75 -9.07 30.23 -20.91
C TRP A 75 -10.53 29.90 -21.25
N TYR A 76 -11.24 29.22 -20.34
CA TYR A 76 -12.67 28.91 -20.48
C TYR A 76 -13.50 30.18 -20.70
N ALA A 77 -13.25 31.22 -19.91
CA ALA A 77 -13.99 32.48 -20.01
C ALA A 77 -13.73 33.23 -21.33
N LYS A 78 -12.52 33.10 -21.90
CA LYS A 78 -12.14 33.78 -23.15
C LYS A 78 -12.59 33.03 -24.41
N ASN A 79 -12.77 31.72 -24.34
CA ASN A 79 -13.03 30.87 -25.51
C ASN A 79 -14.31 30.03 -25.38
N PRO A 80 -15.49 30.63 -25.09
CA PRO A 80 -16.71 29.89 -24.81
C PRO A 80 -17.17 28.97 -25.96
N SER A 81 -16.87 29.34 -27.21
CA SER A 81 -17.18 28.52 -28.39
C SER A 81 -16.35 27.24 -28.48
N ASP A 82 -15.14 27.24 -27.93
CA ASP A 82 -14.17 26.14 -28.08
C ASP A 82 -14.17 25.18 -26.89
N VAL A 83 -14.81 25.55 -25.77
CA VAL A 83 -14.88 24.74 -24.54
C VAL A 83 -15.42 23.34 -24.83
N ALA A 84 -16.51 23.20 -25.58
CA ALA A 84 -17.10 21.89 -25.84
C ALA A 84 -16.17 20.96 -26.64
N LEU A 85 -15.44 21.51 -27.62
CA LEU A 85 -14.46 20.75 -28.41
C LEU A 85 -13.25 20.37 -27.54
N PHE A 86 -12.76 21.31 -26.74
CA PHE A 86 -11.66 21.07 -25.81
C PHE A 86 -12.01 19.97 -24.81
N GLU A 87 -13.18 20.04 -24.17
CA GLU A 87 -13.63 19.01 -23.22
C GLU A 87 -13.75 17.63 -23.89
N LYS A 88 -14.24 17.56 -25.12
CA LYS A 88 -14.25 16.32 -25.90
C LYS A 88 -12.84 15.76 -26.11
N GLN A 89 -11.87 16.60 -26.44
CA GLN A 89 -10.47 16.17 -26.57
C GLN A 89 -9.87 15.74 -25.24
N MET A 90 -10.23 16.40 -24.14
CA MET A 90 -9.77 16.02 -22.81
C MET A 90 -10.34 14.66 -22.39
N ARG A 91 -11.62 14.38 -22.64
CA ARG A 91 -12.19 13.04 -22.42
C ARG A 91 -11.44 11.96 -23.20
N GLN A 92 -10.97 12.24 -24.41
CA GLN A 92 -10.18 11.28 -25.19
C GLN A 92 -8.75 11.08 -24.67
N LYS A 93 -8.15 12.10 -24.06
CA LYS A 93 -6.74 12.05 -23.61
C LYS A 93 -6.57 11.62 -22.16
N VAL A 94 -7.41 12.15 -21.27
CA VAL A 94 -7.34 11.93 -19.82
C VAL A 94 -8.55 11.19 -19.27
N HIS A 95 -9.56 10.88 -20.09
CA HIS A 95 -10.75 10.09 -19.70
C HIS A 95 -11.71 10.78 -18.73
N TYR A 96 -11.46 12.04 -18.36
CA TYR A 96 -12.37 12.84 -17.56
C TYR A 96 -12.23 14.34 -17.80
N VAL A 97 -13.23 15.11 -17.34
CA VAL A 97 -13.24 16.57 -17.39
C VAL A 97 -13.55 17.11 -16.01
N ILE A 98 -12.79 18.09 -15.53
CA ILE A 98 -13.11 18.87 -14.33
C ILE A 98 -13.37 20.32 -14.73
N LYS A 99 -14.54 20.83 -14.38
CA LYS A 99 -14.88 22.24 -14.64
C LYS A 99 -14.01 23.16 -13.79
N PRO A 100 -13.65 24.37 -14.28
CA PRO A 100 -12.79 25.27 -13.54
C PRO A 100 -13.30 25.65 -12.14
N GLU A 101 -14.62 25.69 -11.92
CA GLU A 101 -15.22 25.93 -10.60
C GLU A 101 -14.97 24.82 -9.58
N HIS A 102 -14.66 23.60 -10.03
CA HIS A 102 -14.46 22.42 -9.18
C HIS A 102 -12.99 22.03 -9.04
N LEU A 103 -12.06 22.78 -9.64
CA LEU A 103 -10.63 22.53 -9.51
C LEU A 103 -10.13 22.79 -8.08
N TRP A 104 -9.17 21.98 -7.64
CA TRP A 104 -8.49 22.14 -6.35
C TRP A 104 -7.95 23.56 -6.16
N THR A 105 -7.36 24.18 -7.19
CA THR A 105 -6.88 25.57 -7.16
C THR A 105 -7.96 26.55 -6.69
N ARG A 106 -9.21 26.38 -7.14
CA ARG A 106 -10.35 27.20 -6.72
C ARG A 106 -10.78 26.88 -5.29
N ILE A 107 -10.95 25.59 -4.98
CA ILE A 107 -11.38 25.12 -3.65
C ILE A 107 -10.38 25.52 -2.56
N ALA A 108 -9.08 25.35 -2.80
CA ALA A 108 -8.02 25.75 -1.89
C ALA A 108 -7.92 27.27 -1.72
N HIS A 109 -8.24 28.07 -2.74
CA HIS A 109 -8.36 29.51 -2.58
C HIS A 109 -9.56 29.87 -1.69
N MET A 110 -10.74 29.32 -1.97
CA MET A 110 -11.95 29.53 -1.16
C MET A 110 -11.73 29.17 0.31
N ALA A 111 -11.00 28.08 0.57
CA ALA A 111 -10.62 27.67 1.92
C ALA A 111 -9.71 28.70 2.62
N ARG A 112 -8.67 29.18 1.93
CA ARG A 112 -7.76 30.20 2.46
C ARG A 112 -8.45 31.53 2.75
N THR A 113 -9.41 31.92 1.92
CA THR A 113 -10.19 33.15 2.11
C THR A 113 -11.42 32.98 3.00
N GLN A 114 -11.63 31.79 3.59
CA GLN A 114 -12.80 31.48 4.42
C GLN A 114 -14.13 31.80 3.71
N ASP A 115 -14.22 31.47 2.43
CA ASP A 115 -15.40 31.73 1.59
C ASP A 115 -16.63 30.97 2.13
N GLY A 116 -17.76 31.66 2.27
CA GLY A 116 -19.02 31.10 2.78
C GLY A 116 -19.66 30.05 1.86
N GLU A 117 -19.28 30.02 0.58
CA GLU A 117 -19.84 29.11 -0.43
C GLU A 117 -18.98 27.87 -0.69
N LEU A 118 -17.89 27.67 0.07
CA LEU A 118 -16.96 26.55 -0.15
C LEU A 118 -17.68 25.21 -0.05
N LEU A 119 -18.50 24.99 0.98
CA LEU A 119 -19.21 23.72 1.19
C LEU A 119 -20.15 23.43 0.03
N HIS A 120 -20.93 24.41 -0.41
CA HIS A 120 -21.82 24.24 -1.57
C HIS A 120 -21.03 23.91 -2.85
N THR A 121 -19.95 24.64 -3.11
CA THR A 121 -19.10 24.45 -4.30
C THR A 121 -18.43 23.06 -4.30
N LEU A 122 -17.98 22.61 -3.12
CA LEU A 122 -17.38 21.30 -2.93
C LEU A 122 -18.39 20.17 -3.17
N GLN A 123 -19.60 20.29 -2.62
CA GLN A 123 -20.69 19.33 -2.85
C GLN A 123 -21.07 19.24 -4.33
N ALA A 124 -21.20 20.39 -5.01
CA ALA A 124 -21.46 20.43 -6.44
C ALA A 124 -20.34 19.76 -7.24
N GLY A 125 -19.07 20.01 -6.86
CA GLY A 125 -17.91 19.40 -7.50
C GLY A 125 -17.85 17.89 -7.37
N PHE A 126 -18.10 17.34 -6.18
CA PHE A 126 -18.16 15.89 -5.99
C PHE A 126 -19.30 15.26 -6.80
N LYS A 127 -20.48 15.87 -6.79
CA LYS A 127 -21.62 15.40 -7.59
C LYS A 127 -21.31 15.45 -9.10
N TYR A 128 -20.66 16.50 -9.57
CA TYR A 128 -20.24 16.63 -10.97
C TYR A 128 -19.23 15.53 -11.34
N ILE A 129 -18.25 15.28 -10.48
CA ILE A 129 -17.22 14.26 -10.74
C ILE A 129 -17.82 12.85 -10.84
N GLU A 130 -18.75 12.50 -9.95
CA GLU A 130 -19.41 11.18 -9.97
C GLU A 130 -20.29 10.97 -11.20
N ASN A 131 -21.04 12.00 -11.59
CA ASN A 131 -22.13 11.84 -12.57
C ASN A 131 -21.72 12.24 -13.99
N GLU A 132 -20.86 13.26 -14.15
CA GLU A 132 -20.58 13.90 -15.44
C GLU A 132 -19.10 13.81 -15.87
N SER A 133 -18.14 13.75 -14.93
CA SER A 133 -16.72 13.76 -15.29
C SER A 133 -16.28 12.49 -16.02
N PHE A 134 -16.73 11.31 -15.60
CA PHE A 134 -16.25 10.01 -16.11
C PHE A 134 -17.33 9.20 -16.86
N GLU A 135 -18.24 9.86 -17.58
CA GLU A 135 -19.35 9.19 -18.30
C GLU A 135 -20.16 8.25 -17.38
N SER A 136 -20.35 8.66 -16.12
CA SER A 136 -21.04 7.92 -15.05
C SER A 136 -20.40 6.60 -14.59
N THR A 137 -19.24 6.21 -15.11
CA THR A 137 -18.50 5.01 -14.65
C THR A 137 -18.19 5.06 -13.16
N PHE A 138 -18.01 6.26 -12.60
CA PHE A 138 -17.65 6.52 -11.20
C PHE A 138 -18.78 7.03 -10.31
N GLY A 139 -20.03 6.60 -10.60
CA GLY A 139 -21.15 6.81 -9.69
C GLY A 139 -20.84 6.33 -8.27
N GLY A 140 -21.13 7.19 -7.28
CA GLY A 140 -20.96 6.90 -5.86
C GLY A 140 -19.51 6.90 -5.35
N LEU A 141 -18.54 7.41 -6.11
CA LEU A 141 -17.14 7.45 -5.69
C LEU A 141 -16.92 8.20 -4.36
N PHE A 142 -17.68 9.26 -4.12
CA PHE A 142 -17.62 10.12 -2.94
C PHE A 142 -18.79 9.88 -1.97
N SER A 143 -19.55 8.78 -2.11
CA SER A 143 -20.71 8.45 -1.27
C SER A 143 -20.41 8.42 0.23
N GLU A 144 -19.16 8.09 0.58
CA GLU A 144 -18.70 7.95 1.95
C GLU A 144 -18.47 9.29 2.65
N ILE A 145 -18.30 10.38 1.88
CA ILE A 145 -17.99 11.68 2.45
C ILE A 145 -19.28 12.37 2.84
N ASN A 146 -19.60 12.28 4.12
CA ASN A 146 -20.72 13.03 4.66
C ASN A 146 -20.36 14.49 4.97
N LEU A 147 -20.31 15.34 3.95
CA LEU A 147 -20.11 16.80 4.12
C LEU A 147 -21.23 17.48 4.96
N GLY A 148 -22.35 16.79 5.19
CA GLY A 148 -23.44 17.23 6.07
C GLY A 148 -23.29 16.79 7.53
N SER A 149 -22.22 16.09 7.90
CA SER A 149 -22.03 15.49 9.22
C SER A 149 -22.07 16.52 10.35
N GLU A 150 -22.80 16.21 11.43
CA GLU A 150 -22.79 17.02 12.65
C GLU A 150 -21.42 17.07 13.32
N LYS A 151 -20.54 16.08 13.03
CA LYS A 151 -19.15 16.07 13.50
C LYS A 151 -18.31 17.20 12.90
N LEU A 152 -18.70 17.73 11.74
CA LEU A 152 -18.09 18.92 11.13
C LEU A 152 -18.67 20.23 11.70
N GLY A 153 -19.91 20.19 12.18
CA GLY A 153 -20.62 21.33 12.76
C GLY A 153 -22.13 21.20 12.64
N ARG A 154 -22.87 21.83 13.55
CA ARG A 154 -24.34 21.77 13.55
C ARG A 154 -24.99 22.64 12.49
N THR A 155 -24.44 23.83 12.22
CA THR A 155 -24.94 24.76 11.19
C THR A 155 -24.11 24.69 9.91
N TYR A 156 -24.65 25.21 8.82
CA TYR A 156 -23.92 25.30 7.56
C TYR A 156 -22.63 26.10 7.70
N GLU A 157 -22.68 27.24 8.39
CA GLU A 157 -21.53 28.13 8.60
C GLU A 157 -20.42 27.44 9.39
N ALA A 158 -20.79 26.69 10.43
CA ALA A 158 -19.85 25.93 11.25
C ALA A 158 -19.16 24.83 10.43
N ARG A 159 -19.92 24.06 9.64
CA ARG A 159 -19.38 23.03 8.75
C ARG A 159 -18.45 23.63 7.69
N ASN A 160 -18.89 24.72 7.07
CA ASN A 160 -18.12 25.43 6.05
C ASN A 160 -16.79 25.94 6.62
N ALA A 161 -16.81 26.62 7.78
CA ALA A 161 -15.59 27.11 8.43
C ALA A 161 -14.62 25.97 8.82
N LYS A 162 -15.15 24.83 9.31
CA LYS A 162 -14.34 23.66 9.62
C LYS A 162 -13.71 23.07 8.35
N LEU A 163 -14.46 22.96 7.25
CA LEU A 163 -13.95 22.49 5.96
C LEU A 163 -12.91 23.45 5.36
N CYS A 164 -13.12 24.77 5.44
CA CYS A 164 -12.13 25.76 5.05
C CYS A 164 -10.82 25.58 5.83
N THR A 165 -10.91 25.32 7.14
CA THR A 165 -9.74 25.04 7.98
C THR A 165 -9.02 23.76 7.53
N ILE A 166 -9.76 22.67 7.33
CA ILE A 166 -9.20 21.37 6.92
C ILE A 166 -8.51 21.47 5.57
N ILE A 167 -9.23 21.96 4.56
CA ILE A 167 -8.70 22.08 3.19
C ILE A 167 -7.54 23.07 3.15
N GLY A 168 -7.61 24.18 3.90
CA GLY A 168 -6.52 25.15 3.99
C GLY A 168 -5.23 24.53 4.51
N ARG A 169 -5.30 23.79 5.63
CA ARG A 169 -4.14 23.08 6.20
C ARG A 169 -3.59 21.99 5.29
N ILE A 170 -4.47 21.22 4.65
CA ILE A 170 -4.06 20.24 3.65
C ILE A 170 -3.33 20.95 2.51
N ALA A 171 -3.89 22.01 1.95
CA ALA A 171 -3.26 22.77 0.86
C ALA A 171 -1.88 23.34 1.25
N GLU A 172 -1.73 23.87 2.47
CA GLU A 172 -0.45 24.33 3.03
C GLU A 172 0.56 23.20 3.14
N GLY A 173 0.19 22.10 3.81
CA GLY A 173 1.09 20.94 4.01
C GLY A 173 1.45 20.23 2.72
N LEU A 174 0.69 20.47 1.65
CA LEU A 174 0.89 19.90 0.32
C LEU A 174 1.68 20.81 -0.63
N ALA A 175 1.86 22.09 -0.30
CA ALA A 175 2.46 23.09 -1.17
C ALA A 175 3.95 22.83 -1.46
N GLU A 176 4.66 22.20 -0.51
CA GLU A 176 6.09 21.91 -0.62
C GLU A 176 6.40 20.64 -1.43
N PHE A 177 5.36 19.88 -1.81
CA PHE A 177 5.53 18.56 -2.42
C PHE A 177 5.15 18.56 -3.90
N SER A 178 5.95 17.84 -4.71
CA SER A 178 5.65 17.67 -6.12
C SER A 178 4.31 16.93 -6.32
N THR A 179 3.57 17.35 -7.34
CA THR A 179 2.27 16.76 -7.72
C THR A 179 2.41 15.59 -8.69
N SER A 180 3.61 15.02 -8.82
CA SER A 180 3.81 13.86 -9.69
C SER A 180 2.92 12.70 -9.22
N THR A 181 2.31 12.00 -10.18
CA THR A 181 1.42 10.84 -9.96
C THR A 181 2.01 9.86 -8.95
N ASP A 182 3.30 9.55 -9.11
CA ASP A 182 3.99 8.59 -8.25
C ASP A 182 4.15 9.11 -6.80
N THR A 183 4.31 10.43 -6.58
CA THR A 183 4.48 10.99 -5.23
C THR A 183 3.17 11.05 -4.46
N LEU A 184 2.09 11.48 -5.10
CA LEU A 184 0.79 11.62 -4.43
C LEU A 184 0.14 10.24 -4.20
N GLY A 185 0.30 9.31 -5.16
CA GLY A 185 -0.11 7.91 -4.99
C GLY A 185 0.60 7.22 -3.83
N ASP A 186 1.94 7.32 -3.75
CA ASP A 186 2.70 6.71 -2.65
C ASP A 186 2.35 7.33 -1.28
N ALA A 187 2.06 8.63 -1.21
CA ALA A 187 1.59 9.27 0.01
C ALA A 187 0.18 8.81 0.42
N TYR A 188 -0.67 8.53 -0.57
CA TYR A 188 -2.00 7.97 -0.36
C TYR A 188 -1.92 6.54 0.21
N GLU A 189 -1.07 5.68 -0.37
CA GLU A 189 -0.80 4.33 0.16
C GLU A 189 -0.25 4.36 1.58
N TYR A 190 0.66 5.29 1.87
CA TYR A 190 1.16 5.46 3.23
C TYR A 190 0.04 5.80 4.22
N LEU A 191 -0.87 6.71 3.85
CA LEU A 191 -2.01 7.06 4.70
C LEU A 191 -2.94 5.88 4.91
N ILE A 192 -3.30 5.13 3.86
CA ILE A 192 -4.10 3.90 3.97
C ILE A 192 -3.45 2.94 4.97
N GLY A 193 -2.14 2.72 4.85
CA GLY A 193 -1.38 1.86 5.76
C GLY A 193 -1.37 2.36 7.22
N GLN A 194 -1.23 3.68 7.45
CA GLN A 194 -1.32 4.26 8.79
C GLN A 194 -2.70 4.10 9.41
N PHE A 195 -3.77 4.38 8.64
CA PHE A 195 -5.14 4.20 9.12
C PHE A 195 -5.44 2.74 9.42
N ALA A 196 -4.98 1.81 8.58
CA ALA A 196 -5.12 0.39 8.85
C ALA A 196 -4.41 -0.04 10.13
N ALA A 197 -3.16 0.39 10.33
CA ALA A 197 -2.40 0.10 11.54
C ALA A 197 -3.01 0.74 12.80
N GLY A 198 -3.65 1.90 12.67
CA GLY A 198 -4.30 2.63 13.76
C GLY A 198 -5.73 2.18 14.08
N SER A 199 -6.42 1.49 13.16
CA SER A 199 -7.85 1.19 13.25
C SER A 199 -8.24 0.20 14.36
N GLY A 200 -7.29 -0.53 14.97
CA GLY A 200 -7.54 -1.43 16.10
C GLY A 200 -8.57 -2.54 15.83
N LYS A 201 -8.98 -2.75 14.57
CA LYS A 201 -10.01 -3.71 14.19
C LYS A 201 -9.55 -5.13 14.51
N LYS A 202 -10.37 -5.87 15.25
CA LYS A 202 -10.13 -7.28 15.65
C LYS A 202 -10.67 -8.30 14.63
N ALA A 203 -11.45 -7.84 13.65
CA ALA A 203 -12.02 -8.64 12.56
C ALA A 203 -12.38 -7.72 11.37
N GLY A 204 -12.36 -8.25 10.15
CA GLY A 204 -12.69 -7.54 8.90
C GLY A 204 -11.54 -7.46 7.91
N GLU A 205 -11.61 -6.53 6.96
CA GLU A 205 -10.57 -6.27 5.96
C GLU A 205 -9.24 -5.88 6.63
N PHE A 206 -8.20 -6.67 6.42
CA PHE A 206 -6.85 -6.36 6.86
C PHE A 206 -6.05 -5.76 5.71
N TYR A 207 -5.39 -4.63 5.97
CA TYR A 207 -4.39 -4.11 5.04
C TYR A 207 -3.25 -5.10 4.92
N THR A 208 -2.92 -5.49 3.68
CA THR A 208 -1.79 -6.39 3.40
C THR A 208 -0.48 -5.65 3.66
N PRO A 209 0.34 -6.06 4.64
CA PRO A 209 1.61 -5.40 4.90
C PRO A 209 2.49 -5.39 3.63
N GLN A 210 3.21 -4.29 3.41
CA GLN A 210 4.01 -4.11 2.19
C GLN A 210 4.93 -5.30 1.87
N PRO A 211 5.66 -5.89 2.84
CA PRO A 211 6.51 -7.04 2.54
C PRO A 211 5.75 -8.29 2.09
N ILE A 212 4.52 -8.49 2.55
CA ILE A 212 3.66 -9.59 2.11
C ILE A 212 3.17 -9.32 0.69
N SER A 213 2.79 -8.07 0.41
CA SER A 213 2.45 -7.63 -0.95
C SER A 213 3.63 -7.83 -1.91
N ASP A 214 4.87 -7.60 -1.45
CA ASP A 214 6.08 -7.81 -2.24
C ASP A 214 6.35 -9.28 -2.57
N ILE A 215 6.09 -10.20 -1.62
CA ILE A 215 6.18 -11.64 -1.88
C ILE A 215 5.13 -12.06 -2.91
N LEU A 216 3.86 -11.73 -2.67
CA LEU A 216 2.75 -12.13 -3.53
C LEU A 216 2.90 -11.58 -4.95
N SER A 217 3.23 -10.29 -5.07
CA SER A 217 3.48 -9.68 -6.37
C SER A 217 4.73 -10.25 -7.04
N GLY A 218 5.80 -10.56 -6.30
CA GLY A 218 6.96 -11.28 -6.83
C GLY A 218 6.56 -12.62 -7.47
N ILE A 219 5.75 -13.41 -6.77
CA ILE A 219 5.26 -14.71 -7.24
C ILE A 219 4.35 -14.57 -8.47
N VAL A 220 3.34 -13.68 -8.41
CA VAL A 220 2.34 -13.50 -9.49
C VAL A 220 2.97 -13.04 -10.81
N THR A 221 4.12 -12.36 -10.75
CA THR A 221 4.84 -11.93 -11.96
C THR A 221 5.62 -13.04 -12.66
N LEU A 222 5.80 -14.21 -12.03
CA LEU A 222 6.44 -15.37 -12.64
C LEU A 222 5.47 -16.13 -13.56
N ASP A 223 6.01 -17.02 -14.40
CA ASP A 223 5.17 -17.98 -15.10
C ASP A 223 4.64 -19.03 -14.12
N SER A 224 3.32 -19.28 -14.13
CA SER A 224 2.69 -20.20 -13.19
C SER A 224 2.98 -21.67 -13.50
N GLN A 225 3.35 -21.99 -14.75
CA GLN A 225 3.69 -23.35 -15.17
C GLN A 225 5.20 -23.58 -15.13
N GLU A 226 5.99 -22.58 -15.50
CA GLU A 226 7.45 -22.64 -15.55
C GLU A 226 8.11 -21.47 -14.79
N PRO A 227 7.93 -21.36 -13.47
CA PRO A 227 8.41 -20.19 -12.72
C PRO A 227 9.93 -19.97 -12.83
N ALA A 228 10.69 -21.03 -13.12
CA ALA A 228 12.13 -20.97 -13.34
C ALA A 228 12.56 -20.08 -14.52
N THR A 229 11.67 -19.80 -15.49
CA THR A 229 11.96 -18.87 -16.61
C THR A 229 12.07 -17.42 -16.16
N GLY A 230 11.71 -17.13 -14.91
CA GLY A 230 11.75 -15.79 -14.33
C GLY A 230 10.49 -14.96 -14.65
N PRO A 231 10.53 -13.66 -14.35
CA PRO A 231 9.38 -12.77 -14.49
C PRO A 231 8.90 -12.66 -15.94
N ARG A 232 7.58 -12.74 -16.12
CA ARG A 232 6.92 -12.50 -17.41
C ARG A 232 7.11 -11.04 -17.81
N LYS A 233 7.31 -10.79 -19.10
CA LYS A 233 7.41 -9.42 -19.63
C LYS A 233 6.07 -8.67 -19.62
N ARG A 234 4.96 -9.41 -19.75
CA ARG A 234 3.61 -8.86 -19.80
C ARG A 234 2.60 -9.87 -19.27
N LEU A 235 1.64 -9.38 -18.49
CA LEU A 235 0.41 -10.07 -18.13
C LEU A 235 -0.72 -9.52 -18.99
N GLU A 236 -1.54 -10.39 -19.57
CA GLU A 236 -2.74 -9.97 -20.30
C GLU A 236 -3.75 -9.36 -19.32
N SER A 237 -3.99 -10.04 -18.20
CA SER A 237 -4.79 -9.55 -17.10
C SER A 237 -4.27 -10.04 -15.75
N VAL A 238 -4.64 -9.33 -14.69
CA VAL A 238 -4.46 -9.76 -13.30
C VAL A 238 -5.79 -9.61 -12.58
N MET A 239 -6.11 -10.51 -11.66
CA MET A 239 -7.35 -10.47 -10.89
C MET A 239 -7.09 -10.69 -9.40
N ASP A 240 -7.73 -9.89 -8.55
CA ASP A 240 -7.79 -10.09 -7.11
C ASP A 240 -9.26 -10.13 -6.65
N PHE A 241 -9.68 -11.27 -6.12
CA PHE A 241 -11.09 -11.54 -5.77
C PHE A 241 -11.53 -10.91 -4.45
N ALA A 242 -10.60 -10.39 -3.64
CA ALA A 242 -10.87 -9.71 -2.39
C ALA A 242 -9.85 -8.57 -2.23
N CYS A 243 -9.89 -7.64 -3.18
CA CYS A 243 -8.77 -6.75 -3.46
C CYS A 243 -8.53 -5.67 -2.39
N GLY A 244 -9.46 -5.47 -1.45
CA GLY A 244 -9.35 -4.42 -0.45
C GLY A 244 -9.16 -3.07 -1.13
N SER A 245 -8.17 -2.30 -0.67
CA SER A 245 -7.77 -1.00 -1.25
C SER A 245 -7.12 -1.09 -2.64
N GLY A 246 -6.97 -2.27 -3.23
CA GLY A 246 -6.29 -2.46 -4.51
C GLY A 246 -4.76 -2.33 -4.45
N SER A 247 -4.19 -2.14 -3.26
CA SER A 247 -2.75 -1.93 -3.05
C SER A 247 -1.89 -3.09 -3.56
N LEU A 248 -2.35 -4.33 -3.40
CA LEU A 248 -1.65 -5.52 -3.93
C LEU A 248 -1.58 -5.51 -5.46
N LEU A 249 -2.71 -5.24 -6.12
CA LEU A 249 -2.80 -5.13 -7.58
C LEU A 249 -1.87 -4.02 -8.13
N LEU A 250 -1.80 -2.88 -7.43
CA LEU A 250 -0.89 -1.78 -7.76
C LEU A 250 0.58 -2.18 -7.60
N ASN A 251 0.90 -2.99 -6.58
CA ASN A 251 2.25 -3.50 -6.41
C ASN A 251 2.66 -4.45 -7.55
N VAL A 252 1.74 -5.30 -8.02
CA VAL A 252 1.96 -6.12 -9.23
C VAL A 252 2.23 -5.22 -10.43
N ARG A 253 1.44 -4.16 -10.64
CA ARG A 253 1.66 -3.19 -11.73
C ARG A 253 3.02 -2.49 -11.62
N LYS A 254 3.44 -2.11 -10.41
CA LYS A 254 4.75 -1.49 -10.17
C LYS A 254 5.89 -2.41 -10.59
N ARG A 255 5.81 -3.71 -10.27
CA ARG A 255 6.82 -4.72 -10.67
C ARG A 255 6.82 -4.98 -12.17
N MET A 256 5.64 -5.08 -12.78
CA MET A 256 5.50 -5.32 -14.23
C MET A 256 5.82 -4.09 -15.08
N GLY A 257 5.83 -2.89 -14.48
CA GLY A 257 5.96 -1.62 -15.16
C GLY A 257 4.62 -1.09 -15.71
N LYS A 258 4.60 0.19 -16.11
CA LYS A 258 3.36 0.92 -16.47
C LYS A 258 2.52 0.26 -17.56
N THR A 259 3.14 -0.47 -18.49
CA THR A 259 2.49 -1.17 -19.62
C THR A 259 2.56 -2.69 -19.51
N GLY A 260 3.05 -3.21 -18.38
CA GLY A 260 3.27 -4.65 -18.19
C GLY A 260 2.00 -5.44 -17.90
N ILE A 261 0.86 -4.79 -17.73
CA ILE A 261 -0.44 -5.42 -17.49
C ILE A 261 -1.45 -4.87 -18.50
N GLY A 262 -2.22 -5.74 -19.15
CA GLY A 262 -3.28 -5.33 -20.08
C GLY A 262 -4.51 -4.78 -19.34
N LYS A 263 -5.15 -5.58 -18.48
CA LYS A 263 -6.29 -5.15 -17.65
C LYS A 263 -6.23 -5.67 -16.22
N ILE A 264 -6.58 -4.83 -15.26
CA ILE A 264 -6.64 -5.16 -13.83
C ILE A 264 -8.09 -5.43 -13.44
N TYR A 265 -8.33 -6.57 -12.81
CA TYR A 265 -9.63 -6.93 -12.25
C TYR A 265 -9.54 -7.01 -10.74
N GLY A 266 -10.55 -6.51 -10.06
CA GLY A 266 -10.67 -6.60 -8.61
C GLY A 266 -12.10 -6.91 -8.20
N GLN A 267 -12.28 -7.49 -7.01
CA GLN A 267 -13.58 -7.58 -6.37
C GLN A 267 -13.46 -7.17 -4.91
N GLU A 268 -14.40 -6.37 -4.43
CA GLU A 268 -14.48 -5.93 -3.04
C GLU A 268 -15.95 -5.91 -2.58
N ASN A 269 -16.22 -6.43 -1.40
CA ASN A 269 -17.56 -6.54 -0.84
C ASN A 269 -17.99 -5.27 -0.10
N ASN A 270 -17.04 -4.56 0.52
CA ASN A 270 -17.32 -3.35 1.26
C ASN A 270 -17.32 -2.12 0.35
N ILE A 271 -18.43 -1.39 0.30
CA ILE A 271 -18.57 -0.22 -0.58
C ILE A 271 -17.54 0.88 -0.32
N THR A 272 -17.18 1.14 0.95
CA THR A 272 -16.18 2.14 1.34
C THR A 272 -14.82 1.75 0.77
N THR A 273 -14.42 0.49 0.96
CA THR A 273 -13.12 -0.03 0.50
C THR A 273 -13.09 -0.24 -1.02
N TYR A 274 -14.23 -0.56 -1.62
CA TYR A 274 -14.43 -0.60 -3.07
C TYR A 274 -14.15 0.76 -3.71
N ASN A 275 -14.74 1.83 -3.18
CA ASN A 275 -14.50 3.19 -3.68
C ASN A 275 -13.05 3.63 -3.44
N LEU A 276 -12.48 3.26 -2.28
CA LEU A 276 -11.07 3.47 -2.00
C LEU A 276 -10.17 2.81 -3.06
N ALA A 277 -10.43 1.55 -3.43
CA ALA A 277 -9.67 0.84 -4.44
C ALA A 277 -9.68 1.57 -5.79
N ARG A 278 -10.84 2.09 -6.19
CA ARG A 278 -11.02 2.80 -7.46
C ARG A 278 -10.28 4.14 -7.47
N MET A 279 -10.37 4.92 -6.38
CA MET A 279 -9.57 6.14 -6.23
C MET A 279 -8.08 5.81 -6.29
N ASN A 280 -7.67 4.74 -5.61
CA ASN A 280 -6.28 4.33 -5.53
C ASN A 280 -5.69 3.94 -6.89
N MET A 281 -6.46 3.22 -7.71
CA MET A 281 -6.09 2.91 -9.11
C MET A 281 -5.82 4.19 -9.91
N LEU A 282 -6.76 5.15 -9.86
CA LEU A 282 -6.63 6.41 -10.57
C LEU A 282 -5.44 7.24 -10.07
N LEU A 283 -5.20 7.30 -8.75
CA LEU A 283 -4.07 8.01 -8.14
C LEU A 283 -2.71 7.49 -8.60
N HIS A 284 -2.62 6.20 -8.88
CA HIS A 284 -1.42 5.59 -9.44
C HIS A 284 -1.38 5.66 -10.98
N GLY A 285 -2.29 6.43 -11.59
CA GLY A 285 -2.36 6.63 -13.03
C GLY A 285 -2.76 5.38 -13.79
N VAL A 286 -3.52 4.45 -13.18
CA VAL A 286 -4.25 3.42 -13.93
C VAL A 286 -5.47 4.10 -14.53
N LYS A 287 -5.67 3.99 -15.85
CA LYS A 287 -6.84 4.59 -16.50
C LYS A 287 -8.09 3.80 -16.15
N ASP A 288 -9.24 4.45 -16.16
CA ASP A 288 -10.56 3.83 -16.00
C ASP A 288 -10.81 2.65 -16.95
N THR A 289 -10.26 2.70 -18.16
CA THR A 289 -10.34 1.61 -19.15
C THR A 289 -9.37 0.45 -18.90
N GLU A 290 -8.36 0.64 -18.04
CA GLU A 290 -7.32 -0.33 -17.71
C GLU A 290 -7.67 -1.17 -16.47
N PHE A 291 -8.76 -0.85 -15.75
CA PHE A 291 -9.19 -1.63 -14.60
C PHE A 291 -10.71 -1.78 -14.49
N GLU A 292 -11.14 -2.80 -13.77
CA GLU A 292 -12.53 -3.04 -13.40
C GLU A 292 -12.58 -3.65 -12.01
N ILE A 293 -13.09 -2.89 -11.04
CA ILE A 293 -13.35 -3.40 -9.69
C ILE A 293 -14.85 -3.69 -9.62
N TYR A 294 -15.21 -4.88 -9.17
CA TYR A 294 -16.59 -5.29 -8.95
C TYR A 294 -16.95 -5.14 -7.48
N HIS A 295 -18.07 -4.47 -7.20
CA HIS A 295 -18.64 -4.46 -5.85
C HIS A 295 -19.49 -5.72 -5.65
N GLY A 296 -19.01 -6.66 -4.83
CA GLY A 296 -19.73 -7.92 -4.63
C GLY A 296 -19.07 -8.84 -3.61
N ASP A 297 -19.82 -9.85 -3.19
CA ASP A 297 -19.40 -10.85 -2.21
C ASP A 297 -18.69 -12.03 -2.91
N THR A 298 -17.40 -12.20 -2.63
CA THR A 298 -16.57 -13.23 -3.27
C THR A 298 -17.07 -14.64 -3.00
N LEU A 299 -17.71 -14.87 -1.84
CA LEU A 299 -18.24 -16.18 -1.48
C LEU A 299 -19.50 -16.55 -2.25
N LYS A 300 -20.18 -15.56 -2.85
CA LYS A 300 -21.39 -15.74 -3.67
C LYS A 300 -21.09 -15.78 -5.17
N ASN A 301 -19.92 -15.29 -5.58
CA ASN A 301 -19.56 -15.18 -6.99
C ASN A 301 -18.91 -16.46 -7.51
N GLU A 302 -19.73 -17.27 -8.18
CA GLU A 302 -19.27 -18.44 -8.94
C GLU A 302 -18.58 -18.00 -10.24
N TRP A 303 -17.32 -17.58 -10.15
CA TRP A 303 -16.51 -17.19 -11.31
C TRP A 303 -16.24 -18.40 -12.22
N ASP A 304 -17.02 -18.54 -13.29
CA ASP A 304 -16.87 -19.62 -14.29
C ASP A 304 -15.45 -19.73 -14.85
N MET A 305 -14.78 -18.59 -15.04
CA MET A 305 -13.42 -18.49 -15.55
C MET A 305 -12.35 -19.11 -14.64
N LEU A 306 -12.67 -19.44 -13.39
CA LEU A 306 -11.76 -20.06 -12.43
C LEU A 306 -12.05 -21.56 -12.20
N ARG A 307 -13.04 -22.14 -12.90
CA ARG A 307 -13.43 -23.56 -12.74
C ARG A 307 -12.40 -24.54 -13.34
N GLU A 308 -11.47 -24.09 -14.17
CA GLU A 308 -10.37 -24.94 -14.66
C GLU A 308 -9.23 -25.02 -13.63
N MET A 309 -9.31 -26.02 -12.75
CA MET A 309 -8.18 -26.42 -11.91
C MET A 309 -7.33 -27.46 -12.63
N LYS A 310 -6.12 -27.09 -13.07
CA LYS A 310 -5.08 -28.07 -13.39
C LYS A 310 -4.77 -28.84 -12.11
N LYS A 311 -4.84 -30.18 -12.13
CA LYS A 311 -4.50 -31.00 -10.97
C LYS A 311 -2.98 -30.86 -10.72
N PRO A 312 -2.54 -30.29 -9.58
CA PRO A 312 -1.12 -30.23 -9.28
C PRO A 312 -0.60 -31.65 -9.02
N GLU A 313 0.62 -31.96 -9.46
CA GLU A 313 1.28 -33.24 -9.14
C GLU A 313 1.96 -33.21 -7.76
N ASP A 314 2.34 -32.01 -7.31
CA ASP A 314 3.02 -31.76 -6.03
C ASP A 314 2.61 -30.41 -5.41
N VAL A 315 2.90 -30.24 -4.12
CA VAL A 315 2.81 -28.97 -3.37
C VAL A 315 4.20 -28.65 -2.82
N LEU A 316 4.64 -27.41 -3.00
CA LEU A 316 5.87 -26.90 -2.41
C LEU A 316 5.54 -26.22 -1.08
N PHE A 317 6.06 -26.78 0.02
CA PHE A 317 5.99 -26.16 1.34
C PHE A 317 7.22 -25.28 1.55
N ILE A 318 7.03 -24.06 2.05
CA ILE A 318 8.10 -23.11 2.42
C ILE A 318 7.80 -22.61 3.85
N ASN A 319 8.64 -22.99 4.80
CA ASN A 319 8.60 -22.55 6.19
C ASN A 319 9.43 -21.29 6.38
N ALA A 320 8.79 -20.13 6.20
CA ALA A 320 9.41 -18.83 6.43
C ALA A 320 9.20 -18.28 7.85
N ALA A 321 8.79 -19.12 8.81
CA ALA A 321 8.40 -18.67 10.15
C ALA A 321 9.53 -17.99 10.93
N GLU A 322 10.79 -18.38 10.68
CA GLU A 322 11.98 -17.78 11.32
C GLU A 322 12.58 -16.60 10.51
N GLY A 323 12.05 -16.35 9.31
CA GLY A 323 12.60 -15.37 8.36
C GLY A 323 12.19 -13.92 8.64
N PHE A 324 12.44 -13.39 9.84
CA PHE A 324 12.07 -12.03 10.21
C PHE A 324 13.06 -11.38 11.19
N VAL A 325 13.08 -10.04 11.22
CA VAL A 325 13.74 -9.26 12.27
C VAL A 325 12.70 -8.89 13.32
N LYS A 326 12.96 -9.26 14.57
CA LYS A 326 12.05 -8.99 15.69
C LYS A 326 11.96 -7.47 15.94
N GLY A 327 10.76 -6.91 15.87
CA GLY A 327 10.50 -5.51 16.20
C GLY A 327 9.75 -5.35 17.52
N LYS A 328 9.58 -4.10 17.97
CA LYS A 328 8.91 -3.81 19.27
C LYS A 328 7.41 -4.07 19.27
N ARG A 329 6.71 -3.74 18.16
CA ARG A 329 5.25 -3.92 18.02
C ARG A 329 4.88 -4.96 16.98
N GLN A 330 5.71 -5.09 15.94
CA GLN A 330 5.51 -6.02 14.82
C GLN A 330 6.88 -6.53 14.36
N ASN A 331 6.91 -7.73 13.79
CA ASN A 331 8.08 -8.30 13.12
C ASN A 331 8.25 -7.68 11.73
N VAL A 332 9.48 -7.64 11.23
CA VAL A 332 9.82 -7.02 9.95
C VAL A 332 10.46 -8.05 9.02
N LEU A 333 9.91 -8.19 7.81
CA LEU A 333 10.54 -8.91 6.72
C LEU A 333 11.48 -7.97 5.98
N THR A 334 12.73 -8.39 5.77
CA THR A 334 13.72 -7.65 5.00
C THR A 334 13.67 -8.07 3.53
N ASP A 335 14.26 -7.27 2.64
CA ASP A 335 14.37 -7.61 1.22
C ASP A 335 15.05 -8.97 1.01
N ALA A 336 16.05 -9.31 1.82
CA ALA A 336 16.72 -10.61 1.76
C ALA A 336 15.77 -11.77 2.11
N HIS A 337 14.89 -11.59 3.11
CA HIS A 337 13.88 -12.60 3.46
C HIS A 337 12.87 -12.79 2.33
N ILE A 338 12.41 -11.68 1.73
CA ILE A 338 11.46 -11.69 0.61
C ILE A 338 12.09 -12.40 -0.60
N THR A 339 13.32 -12.01 -0.98
CA THR A 339 14.06 -12.62 -2.09
C THR A 339 14.22 -14.11 -1.90
N ARG A 340 14.62 -14.58 -0.70
CA ARG A 340 14.76 -16.01 -0.42
C ARG A 340 13.46 -16.79 -0.66
N ILE A 341 12.32 -16.24 -0.21
CA ILE A 341 11.01 -16.88 -0.41
C ILE A 341 10.65 -16.94 -1.89
N VAL A 342 10.81 -15.82 -2.61
CA VAL A 342 10.47 -15.73 -4.04
C VAL A 342 11.37 -16.63 -4.88
N GLU A 343 12.68 -16.63 -4.64
CA GLU A 343 13.63 -17.50 -5.36
C GLU A 343 13.37 -18.98 -5.09
N THR A 344 13.02 -19.34 -3.86
CA THR A 344 12.67 -20.74 -3.51
C THR A 344 11.43 -21.19 -4.25
N TYR A 345 10.41 -20.33 -4.36
CA TYR A 345 9.25 -20.59 -5.19
C TYR A 345 9.63 -20.66 -6.68
N GLN A 346 10.47 -19.73 -7.16
CA GLN A 346 10.88 -19.63 -8.55
C GLN A 346 11.59 -20.90 -9.03
N HIS A 347 12.51 -21.42 -8.21
CA HIS A 347 13.35 -22.55 -8.58
C HIS A 347 12.77 -23.91 -8.20
N ARG A 348 11.79 -23.95 -7.28
CA ARG A 348 11.14 -25.19 -6.79
C ARG A 348 12.16 -26.32 -6.55
N PRO A 349 13.05 -26.20 -5.54
CA PRO A 349 14.18 -27.10 -5.38
C PRO A 349 13.76 -28.57 -5.36
N LYS A 350 14.48 -29.40 -6.12
CA LYS A 350 14.16 -30.84 -6.25
C LYS A 350 14.45 -31.61 -4.96
N LEU A 351 15.50 -31.20 -4.24
CA LEU A 351 15.87 -31.74 -2.94
C LEU A 351 15.29 -30.86 -1.83
N PRO A 352 14.94 -31.43 -0.67
CA PRO A 352 14.52 -30.64 0.49
C PRO A 352 15.62 -29.65 0.90
N VAL A 353 15.20 -28.43 1.24
CA VAL A 353 16.03 -27.46 1.94
C VAL A 353 15.72 -27.63 3.42
N GLU A 354 16.73 -28.00 4.19
CA GLU A 354 16.64 -28.31 5.61
C GLU A 354 15.87 -27.23 6.39
N ARG A 355 14.89 -27.68 7.18
CA ARG A 355 13.96 -26.87 7.99
C ARG A 355 13.17 -25.77 7.26
N TYR A 356 13.34 -25.65 5.94
CA TYR A 356 12.89 -24.49 5.20
C TYR A 356 11.96 -24.82 4.04
N ALA A 357 12.27 -25.76 3.16
CA ALA A 357 11.42 -26.03 2.00
C ALA A 357 11.43 -27.47 1.56
N ARG A 358 10.26 -28.00 1.16
CA ARG A 358 10.15 -29.36 0.61
C ARG A 358 9.02 -29.44 -0.39
N ARG A 359 9.29 -30.12 -1.50
CA ARG A 359 8.29 -30.49 -2.49
C ARG A 359 7.69 -31.85 -2.14
N VAL A 360 6.38 -31.91 -2.06
CA VAL A 360 5.63 -33.07 -1.57
C VAL A 360 4.64 -33.51 -2.64
N ALA A 361 4.71 -34.77 -3.03
CA ALA A 361 3.80 -35.31 -4.04
C ALA A 361 2.36 -35.38 -3.50
N MET A 362 1.37 -35.21 -4.38
CA MET A 362 -0.04 -35.32 -4.00
C MET A 362 -0.42 -36.65 -3.34
N LYS A 363 0.32 -37.73 -3.62
CA LYS A 363 0.14 -39.03 -2.95
C LYS A 363 0.41 -38.95 -1.45
N GLU A 364 1.54 -38.35 -1.05
CA GLU A 364 1.90 -38.17 0.38
C GLU A 364 0.89 -37.23 1.08
N ILE A 365 0.37 -36.23 0.36
CA ILE A 365 -0.68 -35.34 0.88
C ILE A 365 -1.99 -36.10 1.11
N ALA A 366 -2.37 -36.99 0.18
CA ALA A 366 -3.54 -37.85 0.33
C ALA A 366 -3.38 -38.82 1.51
N GLU A 367 -2.18 -39.37 1.72
CA GLU A 367 -1.84 -40.21 2.88
C GLU A 367 -1.90 -39.42 4.21
N ASN A 368 -1.79 -38.08 4.16
CA ASN A 368 -1.98 -37.17 5.29
C ASN A 368 -3.40 -36.57 5.35
N ASP A 369 -4.41 -37.22 4.76
CA ASP A 369 -5.81 -36.77 4.75
C ASP A 369 -6.00 -35.35 4.17
N PHE A 370 -5.17 -34.98 3.19
CA PHE A 370 -5.12 -33.63 2.62
C PHE A 370 -4.84 -32.52 3.64
N ASN A 371 -4.26 -32.87 4.79
CA ASN A 371 -3.88 -31.91 5.81
C ASN A 371 -2.62 -31.15 5.37
N LEU A 372 -2.76 -29.86 5.05
CA LEU A 372 -1.67 -29.00 4.59
C LEU A 372 -0.91 -28.30 5.72
N ASN A 373 -0.98 -28.79 6.96
CA ASN A 373 -0.18 -28.23 8.05
C ASN A 373 1.32 -28.43 7.76
N ILE A 374 2.07 -27.33 7.76
CA ILE A 374 3.48 -27.29 7.35
C ILE A 374 4.39 -28.22 8.18
N SER A 375 4.09 -28.39 9.47
CA SER A 375 4.89 -29.22 10.37
C SER A 375 4.86 -30.71 10.02
N ARG A 376 3.91 -31.15 9.18
CA ARG A 376 3.85 -32.52 8.66
C ARG A 376 4.88 -32.78 7.56
N TYR A 377 5.39 -31.73 6.91
CA TYR A 377 6.19 -31.85 5.70
C TYR A 377 7.58 -31.24 5.84
N VAL A 378 7.73 -30.20 6.66
CA VAL A 378 9.01 -29.53 6.94
C VAL A 378 9.27 -29.60 8.43
N SER A 379 10.41 -30.18 8.82
CA SER A 379 10.82 -30.24 10.23
C SER A 379 11.03 -28.81 10.77
N THR A 380 10.45 -28.54 11.94
CA THR A 380 10.67 -27.28 12.68
C THR A 380 11.53 -27.50 13.92
N ALA A 381 12.00 -28.72 14.16
CA ALA A 381 12.86 -29.03 15.29
C ALA A 381 14.29 -28.53 15.03
N GLU A 382 14.92 -27.98 16.07
CA GLU A 382 16.36 -27.76 16.08
C GLU A 382 17.03 -29.08 16.41
N ASP A 383 17.96 -29.53 15.56
CA ASP A 383 18.82 -30.64 15.95
C ASP A 383 19.69 -30.16 17.11
N GLU A 384 19.67 -30.90 18.22
CA GLU A 384 20.59 -30.64 19.33
C GLU A 384 22.02 -30.79 18.80
N GLU A 385 22.90 -29.82 19.06
CA GLU A 385 24.31 -29.94 18.68
C GLU A 385 24.86 -31.24 19.28
N GLU A 386 25.35 -32.14 18.42
CA GLU A 386 26.02 -33.35 18.88
C GLU A 386 27.25 -32.94 19.70
N ILE A 387 27.15 -33.08 21.02
CA ILE A 387 28.26 -32.83 21.93
C ILE A 387 29.31 -33.92 21.68
N ASP A 388 30.48 -33.53 21.19
CA ASP A 388 31.65 -34.42 21.14
C ASP A 388 32.13 -34.71 22.56
N LEU A 389 31.63 -35.82 23.13
CA LEU A 389 31.96 -36.27 24.47
C LEU A 389 33.46 -36.51 24.65
N ALA A 390 34.20 -36.86 23.60
CA ALA A 390 35.64 -37.07 23.69
C ALA A 390 36.39 -35.74 23.83
N LYS A 391 36.00 -34.73 23.05
CA LYS A 391 36.57 -33.37 23.12
C LYS A 391 36.23 -32.67 24.45
N GLU A 392 35.01 -32.85 24.95
CA GLU A 392 34.65 -32.31 26.27
C GLU A 392 35.37 -33.03 27.40
N HIS A 393 35.54 -34.35 27.30
CA HIS A 393 36.36 -35.10 28.26
C HIS A 393 37.81 -34.63 28.27
N GLU A 394 38.43 -34.43 27.10
CA GLU A 394 39.78 -33.89 26.99
C GLU A 394 39.89 -32.49 27.62
N SER A 395 38.89 -31.64 27.38
CA SER A 395 38.83 -30.30 27.98
C SER A 395 38.74 -30.36 29.50
N LEU A 396 37.93 -31.27 30.06
CA LEU A 396 37.84 -31.48 31.50
C LEU A 396 39.16 -31.98 32.10
N VAL A 397 39.85 -32.91 31.42
CA VAL A 397 41.17 -33.40 31.86
C VAL A 397 42.21 -32.27 31.87
N GLN A 398 42.21 -31.40 30.86
CA GLN A 398 43.10 -30.24 30.81
C GLN A 398 42.79 -29.23 31.92
N ILE A 399 41.52 -28.98 32.21
CA ILE A 399 41.10 -28.10 33.31
C ILE A 399 41.55 -28.68 34.66
N ASP A 400 41.35 -29.97 34.91
CA ASP A 400 41.80 -30.63 36.15
C ASP A 400 43.32 -30.55 36.31
N ALA A 401 44.08 -30.78 35.23
CA ALA A 401 45.53 -30.63 35.24
C ALA A 401 45.96 -29.18 35.56
N ARG A 402 45.26 -28.18 35.02
CA ARG A 402 45.51 -26.76 35.33
C ARG A 402 45.17 -26.42 36.77
N ILE A 403 44.06 -26.95 37.30
CA ILE A 403 43.67 -26.77 38.70
C ILE A 403 44.75 -27.36 39.60
N ARG A 404 45.15 -28.61 39.39
CA ARG A 404 46.21 -29.26 40.20
C ARG A 404 47.51 -28.47 40.17
N LYS A 405 47.93 -27.98 39.00
CA LYS A 405 49.14 -27.16 38.86
C LYS A 405 49.01 -25.85 39.65
N ALA A 406 47.92 -25.12 39.48
CA ALA A 406 47.68 -23.86 40.19
C ALA A 406 47.58 -24.08 41.71
N THR A 407 46.91 -25.15 42.16
CA THR A 407 46.84 -25.54 43.56
C THR A 407 48.21 -25.86 44.13
N ALA A 408 49.06 -26.59 43.39
CA ALA A 408 50.42 -26.92 43.82
C ALA A 408 51.30 -25.67 43.94
N GLU A 409 51.24 -24.76 42.96
CA GLU A 409 51.94 -23.47 42.99
C GLU A 409 51.46 -22.63 44.18
N HIS A 410 50.15 -22.55 44.41
CA HIS A 410 49.59 -21.81 45.53
C HIS A 410 49.97 -22.42 46.90
N ASN A 411 49.95 -23.75 47.01
CA ASN A 411 50.34 -24.46 48.22
C ASN A 411 51.83 -24.30 48.56
N ALA A 412 52.70 -24.07 47.58
CA ALA A 412 54.10 -23.72 47.83
C ALA A 412 54.19 -22.38 48.60
N TYR A 413 53.44 -21.37 48.18
CA TYR A 413 53.38 -20.08 48.88
C TYR A 413 52.74 -20.20 50.27
N LEU A 414 51.66 -20.96 50.42
CA LEU A 414 51.02 -21.17 51.73
C LEU A 414 51.96 -21.86 52.72
N LYS A 415 52.79 -22.80 52.25
CA LYS A 415 53.79 -23.48 53.07
C LYS A 415 54.88 -22.53 53.56
N GLU A 416 55.34 -21.60 52.72
CA GLU A 416 56.30 -20.56 53.13
C GLU A 416 55.71 -19.58 54.17
N LEU A 417 54.40 -19.35 54.09
CA LEU A 417 53.67 -18.47 55.02
C LEU A 417 53.16 -19.17 56.29
N GLY A 418 53.36 -20.49 56.42
CA GLY A 418 52.92 -21.27 57.60
C GLY A 418 51.40 -21.47 57.68
N LEU A 419 50.68 -21.38 56.55
CA LEU A 419 49.23 -21.51 56.46
C LEU A 419 48.81 -22.93 56.02
N PRO A 420 47.59 -23.38 56.36
CA PRO A 420 47.07 -24.67 55.92
C PRO A 420 46.88 -24.73 54.40
N LEU A 421 47.16 -25.90 53.80
CA LEU A 421 47.15 -26.11 52.36
C LEU A 421 45.73 -26.29 51.80
N LEU A 422 45.54 -25.90 50.55
CA LEU A 422 44.34 -26.16 49.77
C LEU A 422 44.25 -27.65 49.38
N PRO A 423 43.01 -28.21 49.31
CA PRO A 423 42.76 -29.62 48.99
C PRO A 423 43.16 -30.02 47.57
#